data_AF-A0A7V8A836-F1
#
_entry.id   AF-A0A7V8A836-F1
#
_cell.length_a   1.000
_cell.length_b   1.000
_cell.length_c   1.000
_cell.angle_alpha   90.00
_cell.angle_beta   90.00
_cell.angle_gamma   90.00
#
_symmetry.space_group_name_H-M   'P 1'
#
loop_
_entity.id
_entity.type
_entity.pdbx_description
1 polymer ?
#
loop_
_entity_poly.entity_id
_entity_poly.type
_entity_poly.pdbx_seq_one_letter_code
_entity_poly.pdbx_strand_id
1 'polypeptide(L)'
;MLAFEGEIWVSSDLILPLGKLLVDQGKIVAIGEGIDIPVGVEVKRYTNGEKILPGFVEPHCHLGLFEEITGIDNLNIKGQIVSLDLVAADHMNFSNIGLFDCALTGGVTTAGILPGSANLVGGIGSVVKLVGSNEVLVRESCLKVSLGENVTKEHGMGRENLREVLFDFFNEKFDVISCMPIRVHCHSKEDILLALELKGKYKLNMILEHLTEGHLLIDEIRESGVKAVTGPFFVGRPKLEMASLDRQLTRKLLVAGVEISFMTDYPSNPPDMLKIALLEVIKNGVPKMKAFDMITLGSARLLGVADRVGSLEVGKDADIVIHSHSPFEYMDRVMEVYEKGVKITWPDIF
;
A
#
# COMPACT_ATOMS: atom_id res chain seq x y z
N MET A 1 26.52 -12.33 5.87
CA MET A 1 26.77 -10.89 5.68
C MET A 1 27.00 -10.54 4.21
N LEU A 2 26.41 -9.44 3.76
CA LEU A 2 26.51 -8.86 2.41
C LEU A 2 26.66 -7.34 2.55
N ALA A 3 27.39 -6.68 1.66
CA ALA A 3 27.54 -5.23 1.65
C ALA A 3 27.08 -4.60 0.33
N PHE A 4 26.53 -3.40 0.42
CA PHE A 4 26.15 -2.55 -0.71
C PHE A 4 26.91 -1.23 -0.64
N GLU A 5 27.37 -0.73 -1.79
CA GLU A 5 28.11 0.53 -1.92
C GLU A 5 27.60 1.31 -3.13
N GLY A 6 27.25 2.58 -2.95
CA GLY A 6 26.69 3.45 -4.00
C GLY A 6 25.93 4.66 -3.44
N GLU A 7 25.08 5.28 -4.25
CA GLU A 7 24.14 6.30 -3.76
C GLU A 7 22.96 5.62 -3.07
N ILE A 8 22.87 5.74 -1.74
CA ILE A 8 21.85 5.08 -0.93
C ILE A 8 20.79 6.07 -0.48
N TRP A 9 19.55 5.82 -0.88
CA TRP A 9 18.37 6.54 -0.44
C TRP A 9 17.85 5.86 0.83
N VAL A 10 18.23 6.39 1.99
CA VAL A 10 17.85 5.80 3.28
C VAL A 10 16.36 5.97 3.53
N SER A 11 15.85 7.18 3.28
CA SER A 11 14.45 7.57 3.40
C SER A 11 14.17 8.77 2.51
N SER A 12 12.97 9.37 2.61
CA SER A 12 12.69 10.64 1.95
C SER A 12 13.53 11.82 2.44
N ASP A 13 14.16 11.68 3.60
CA ASP A 13 14.82 12.78 4.31
C ASP A 13 16.35 12.64 4.32
N LEU A 14 16.87 11.46 3.93
CA LEU A 14 18.30 11.15 3.96
C LEU A 14 18.72 10.35 2.73
N ILE A 15 19.65 10.93 1.97
CA ILE A 15 20.35 10.29 0.86
C ILE A 15 21.85 10.35 1.19
N LEU A 16 22.54 9.24 1.00
CA LEU A 16 23.99 9.09 1.17
C LEU A 16 24.63 8.95 -0.22
N PRO A 17 25.23 10.01 -0.79
CA PRO A 17 25.85 9.98 -2.11
C PRO A 17 26.94 8.90 -2.26
N LEU A 18 27.69 8.64 -1.19
CA LEU A 18 28.74 7.62 -1.13
C LEU A 18 28.48 6.66 0.05
N GLY A 19 27.27 6.12 0.09
CA GLY A 19 26.80 5.27 1.17
C GLY A 19 27.35 3.85 1.09
N LYS A 20 27.53 3.26 2.27
CA LYS A 20 27.71 1.82 2.46
C LYS A 20 26.62 1.29 3.37
N LEU A 21 26.14 0.08 3.08
CA LEU A 21 25.11 -0.61 3.85
C LEU A 21 25.55 -2.06 4.06
N LEU A 22 25.57 -2.50 5.32
CA LEU A 22 25.86 -3.86 5.72
C LEU A 22 24.58 -4.60 6.10
N VAL A 23 24.40 -5.78 5.52
CA VAL A 23 23.29 -6.69 5.80
C VAL A 23 23.82 -7.95 6.46
N ASP A 24 23.21 -8.36 7.57
CA ASP A 24 23.46 -9.67 8.16
C ASP A 24 22.17 -10.30 8.68
N GLN A 25 22.03 -11.61 8.46
CA GLN A 25 20.84 -12.39 8.82
C GLN A 25 19.51 -11.72 8.40
N GLY A 26 19.51 -11.09 7.22
CA GLY A 26 18.36 -10.41 6.65
C GLY A 26 18.01 -9.05 7.23
N LYS A 27 18.86 -8.51 8.10
CA LYS A 27 18.69 -7.19 8.73
C LYS A 27 19.79 -6.25 8.32
N ILE A 28 19.48 -4.96 8.27
CA ILE A 28 20.47 -3.90 8.11
C ILE A 28 21.20 -3.73 9.46
N VAL A 29 22.50 -3.98 9.49
CA VAL A 29 23.31 -3.91 10.71
C VAL A 29 24.15 -2.64 10.80
N ALA A 30 24.44 -1.99 9.67
CA ALA A 30 25.10 -0.70 9.64
C ALA A 30 24.81 0.04 8.31
N ILE A 31 24.70 1.36 8.35
CA ILE A 31 24.54 2.21 7.17
C ILE A 31 25.16 3.60 7.36
N GLY A 32 25.88 4.11 6.34
CA GLY A 32 26.62 5.38 6.42
C GLY A 32 27.76 5.47 5.41
N GLU A 33 28.34 6.66 5.24
CA GLU A 33 29.46 6.87 4.31
C GLU A 33 30.81 6.41 4.87
N GLY A 34 31.01 6.55 6.18
CA GLY A 34 32.25 6.23 6.89
C GLY A 34 32.35 4.80 7.43
N ILE A 35 31.56 3.85 6.90
CA ILE A 35 31.54 2.48 7.42
C ILE A 35 32.68 1.67 6.84
N ASP A 36 33.34 0.90 7.71
CA ASP A 36 34.29 -0.14 7.30
C ASP A 36 33.55 -1.44 6.98
N ILE A 37 33.82 -1.97 5.79
CA ILE A 37 33.30 -3.28 5.38
C ILE A 37 34.30 -4.34 5.85
N PRO A 38 33.88 -5.34 6.65
CA PRO A 38 34.78 -6.39 7.12
C PRO A 38 35.44 -7.15 5.96
N VAL A 39 36.68 -7.58 6.15
CA VAL A 39 37.44 -8.35 5.15
C VAL A 39 36.70 -9.64 4.82
N GLY A 40 36.59 -9.96 3.53
CA GLY A 40 35.93 -11.18 3.04
C GLY A 40 34.42 -11.08 2.88
N VAL A 41 33.79 -9.96 3.24
CA VAL A 41 32.38 -9.70 2.94
C VAL A 41 32.22 -9.39 1.45
N GLU A 42 31.25 -10.05 0.79
CA GLU A 42 30.89 -9.75 -0.59
C GLU A 42 30.33 -8.32 -0.69
N VAL A 43 30.83 -7.53 -1.66
CA VAL A 43 30.41 -6.15 -1.87
C VAL A 43 29.77 -5.99 -3.24
N LYS A 44 28.49 -5.59 -3.25
CA LYS A 44 27.76 -5.16 -4.45
C LYS A 44 27.97 -3.65 -4.65
N ARG A 45 28.55 -3.26 -5.78
CA ARG A 45 28.88 -1.85 -6.07
C ARG A 45 28.02 -1.31 -7.20
N TYR A 46 27.43 -0.15 -6.97
CA TYR A 46 26.51 0.55 -7.87
C TYR A 46 26.97 2.00 -8.00
N THR A 47 27.92 2.25 -8.90
CA THR A 47 28.68 3.52 -8.97
C THR A 47 28.52 4.24 -10.31
N ASN A 48 27.66 3.75 -11.21
CA ASN A 48 27.47 4.27 -12.56
C ASN A 48 26.16 5.06 -12.71
N GLY A 49 25.64 5.61 -11.61
CA GLY A 49 24.41 6.42 -11.57
C GLY A 49 23.20 5.69 -11.01
N GLU A 50 23.30 4.38 -10.77
CA GLU A 50 22.26 3.58 -10.12
C GLU A 50 21.97 4.08 -8.70
N LYS A 51 20.76 3.80 -8.21
CA LYS A 51 20.27 4.20 -6.88
C LYS A 51 19.92 2.97 -6.07
N ILE A 52 20.31 2.97 -4.80
CA ILE A 52 19.98 1.92 -3.83
C ILE A 52 18.84 2.43 -2.95
N LEU A 53 17.66 1.85 -3.08
CA LEU A 53 16.42 2.31 -2.44
C LEU A 53 15.86 1.25 -1.48
N PRO A 54 15.04 1.62 -0.49
CA PRO A 54 14.16 0.67 0.18
C PRO A 54 13.15 0.13 -0.83
N GLY A 55 12.72 -1.12 -0.61
CA GLY A 55 11.58 -1.66 -1.35
C GLY A 55 10.32 -0.82 -1.15
N PHE A 56 9.55 -0.64 -2.23
CA PHE A 56 8.29 0.08 -2.17
C PHE A 56 7.23 -0.72 -1.42
N VAL A 57 6.28 0.02 -0.85
CA VAL A 57 5.19 -0.48 -0.01
C VAL A 57 3.86 -0.05 -0.64
N GLU A 58 3.10 -1.02 -1.13
CA GLU A 58 1.75 -0.81 -1.66
C GLU A 58 0.73 -0.80 -0.50
N PRO A 59 0.11 0.34 -0.17
CA PRO A 59 -0.82 0.42 0.94
C PRO A 59 -2.17 -0.26 0.67
N HIS A 60 -2.59 -0.49 -0.58
CA HIS A 60 -3.88 -1.12 -0.89
C HIS A 60 -3.84 -1.90 -2.20
N CYS A 61 -3.99 -3.22 -2.11
CA CYS A 61 -4.23 -4.05 -3.28
C CYS A 61 -4.98 -5.34 -2.95
N HIS A 62 -5.29 -6.10 -4.01
CA HIS A 62 -5.87 -7.44 -3.94
C HIS A 62 -4.90 -8.50 -4.49
N LEU A 63 -3.60 -8.21 -4.48
CA LEU A 63 -2.56 -9.12 -4.99
C LEU A 63 -2.64 -10.48 -4.30
N GLY A 64 -2.55 -11.57 -5.08
CA GLY A 64 -2.65 -12.96 -4.63
C GLY A 64 -4.01 -13.37 -4.05
N LEU A 65 -4.96 -12.43 -3.90
CA LEU A 65 -6.37 -12.67 -3.56
C LEU A 65 -7.23 -12.73 -4.82
N PHE A 66 -6.82 -11.98 -5.85
CA PHE A 66 -7.35 -12.04 -7.19
C PHE A 66 -6.35 -12.74 -8.12
N GLU A 67 -6.81 -13.76 -8.81
CA GLU A 67 -6.00 -14.53 -9.77
C GLU A 67 -6.17 -13.96 -11.18
N GLU A 68 -5.16 -13.25 -11.70
CA GLU A 68 -5.21 -12.56 -13.00
C GLU A 68 -5.55 -13.49 -14.17
N ILE A 69 -4.98 -14.70 -14.18
CA ILE A 69 -5.12 -15.66 -15.27
C ILE A 69 -6.51 -16.31 -15.27
N THR A 70 -7.07 -16.57 -14.09
CA THR A 70 -8.33 -17.31 -13.97
C THR A 70 -9.53 -16.40 -13.73
N GLY A 71 -9.30 -15.13 -13.36
CA GLY A 71 -10.32 -14.19 -12.93
C GLY A 71 -10.99 -14.56 -11.61
N ILE A 72 -10.44 -15.52 -10.87
CA ILE A 72 -11.00 -15.97 -9.59
C ILE A 72 -10.71 -14.90 -8.54
N ASP A 73 -11.77 -14.47 -7.87
CA ASP A 73 -11.72 -13.60 -6.71
C ASP A 73 -11.93 -14.45 -5.45
N ASN A 74 -10.87 -14.63 -4.66
CA ASN A 74 -10.88 -15.53 -3.52
C ASN A 74 -11.53 -14.93 -2.26
N LEU A 75 -11.94 -13.65 -2.28
CA LEU A 75 -12.40 -12.95 -1.07
C LEU A 75 -13.66 -12.10 -1.22
N ASN A 76 -14.18 -11.87 -2.43
CA ASN A 76 -15.52 -11.31 -2.59
C ASN A 76 -16.57 -12.44 -2.66
N ILE A 77 -17.13 -12.80 -1.51
CA ILE A 77 -18.20 -13.80 -1.43
C ILE A 77 -19.52 -13.19 -1.91
N LYS A 78 -19.93 -13.57 -3.13
CA LYS A 78 -21.20 -13.14 -3.73
C LYS A 78 -22.39 -13.45 -2.83
N GLY A 79 -23.25 -12.46 -2.64
CA GLY A 79 -24.48 -12.59 -1.85
C GLY A 79 -24.30 -12.50 -0.33
N GLN A 80 -23.07 -12.36 0.19
CA GLN A 80 -22.82 -12.15 1.63
C GLN A 80 -22.52 -10.67 1.90
N ILE A 81 -23.25 -10.03 2.81
CA ILE A 81 -23.05 -8.61 3.13
C ILE A 81 -21.95 -8.37 4.19
N VAL A 82 -21.74 -9.34 5.09
CA VAL A 82 -20.76 -9.30 6.18
C VAL A 82 -19.95 -10.60 6.19
N SER A 83 -18.63 -10.48 6.02
CA SER A 83 -17.66 -11.59 5.93
C SER A 83 -16.52 -11.43 6.93
N LEU A 84 -16.85 -11.23 8.21
CA LEU A 84 -15.88 -10.93 9.28
C LEU A 84 -14.88 -12.08 9.54
N ASP A 85 -15.24 -13.30 9.17
CA ASP A 85 -14.46 -14.53 9.33
C ASP A 85 -13.35 -14.70 8.29
N LEU A 86 -13.34 -13.89 7.23
CA LEU A 86 -12.33 -13.98 6.18
C LEU A 86 -11.08 -13.18 6.54
N VAL A 87 -9.94 -13.83 6.53
CA VAL A 87 -8.62 -13.19 6.70
C VAL A 87 -7.84 -13.29 5.38
N ALA A 88 -7.34 -12.16 4.90
CA ALA A 88 -6.67 -12.06 3.61
C ALA A 88 -5.46 -13.02 3.50
N ALA A 89 -4.63 -13.09 4.53
CA ALA A 89 -3.46 -13.97 4.55
C ALA A 89 -3.80 -15.47 4.36
N ASP A 90 -5.01 -15.93 4.69
CA ASP A 90 -5.42 -17.34 4.49
C ASP A 90 -5.76 -17.68 3.05
N HIS A 91 -6.04 -16.66 2.25
CA HIS A 91 -6.54 -16.79 0.88
C HIS A 91 -5.50 -16.30 -0.14
N MET A 92 -4.28 -15.99 0.33
CA MET A 92 -3.18 -15.49 -0.47
C MET A 92 -2.50 -16.62 -1.25
N ASN A 93 -2.50 -16.53 -2.58
CA ASN A 93 -1.68 -17.39 -3.42
C ASN A 93 -0.29 -16.78 -3.66
N PHE A 94 0.69 -17.21 -2.87
CA PHE A 94 2.08 -16.77 -3.01
C PHE A 94 2.80 -17.32 -4.27
N SER A 95 2.18 -18.24 -5.00
CA SER A 95 2.72 -18.74 -6.28
C SER A 95 2.21 -17.95 -7.49
N ASN A 96 1.42 -16.90 -7.27
CA ASN A 96 0.93 -16.04 -8.34
C ASN A 96 2.09 -15.28 -9.00
N ILE A 97 2.29 -15.50 -10.30
CA ILE A 97 3.39 -14.91 -11.07
C ILE A 97 3.37 -13.37 -11.07
N GLY A 98 2.18 -12.77 -10.96
CA GLY A 98 2.00 -11.32 -10.87
C GLY A 98 2.67 -10.70 -9.64
N LEU A 99 2.94 -11.49 -8.59
CA LEU A 99 3.74 -11.05 -7.43
C LEU A 99 5.21 -10.83 -7.82
N PHE A 100 5.76 -11.71 -8.67
CA PHE A 100 7.11 -11.58 -9.19
C PHE A 100 7.21 -10.45 -10.22
N ASP A 101 6.22 -10.30 -11.09
CA ASP A 101 6.12 -9.16 -12.00
C ASP A 101 6.15 -7.85 -11.20
N CYS A 102 5.28 -7.73 -10.20
CA CYS A 102 5.19 -6.59 -9.30
C CYS A 102 6.53 -6.23 -8.66
N ALA A 103 7.19 -7.23 -8.06
CA ALA A 103 8.41 -6.98 -7.32
C ALA A 103 9.59 -6.70 -8.25
N LEU A 104 9.85 -7.58 -9.22
CA LEU A 104 11.05 -7.53 -10.06
C LEU A 104 11.01 -6.39 -11.09
N THR A 105 9.82 -5.89 -11.47
CA THR A 105 9.69 -4.78 -12.43
C THR A 105 9.27 -3.47 -11.76
N GLY A 106 8.45 -3.55 -10.71
CA GLY A 106 7.89 -2.40 -9.99
C GLY A 106 8.64 -1.98 -8.74
N GLY A 107 9.48 -2.86 -8.18
CA GLY A 107 10.27 -2.57 -6.98
C GLY A 107 9.45 -2.63 -5.68
N VAL A 108 8.25 -3.21 -5.73
CA VAL A 108 7.38 -3.38 -4.57
C VAL A 108 7.75 -4.67 -3.84
N THR A 109 7.99 -4.56 -2.54
CA THR A 109 8.41 -5.71 -1.71
C THR A 109 7.41 -6.04 -0.61
N THR A 110 6.57 -5.06 -0.23
CA THR A 110 5.58 -5.19 0.83
C THR A 110 4.24 -4.68 0.32
N ALA A 111 3.15 -5.34 0.69
CA ALA A 111 1.80 -4.86 0.40
C ALA A 111 0.82 -5.05 1.55
N GLY A 112 -0.09 -4.10 1.69
CA GLY A 112 -1.34 -4.25 2.43
C GLY A 112 -2.40 -4.87 1.52
N ILE A 113 -2.67 -6.16 1.73
CA ILE A 113 -3.69 -6.92 1.00
C ILE A 113 -5.00 -6.93 1.79
N LEU A 114 -6.13 -6.83 1.10
CA LEU A 114 -7.43 -6.85 1.76
C LEU A 114 -8.55 -7.31 0.81
N PRO A 115 -9.72 -7.70 1.35
CA PRO A 115 -10.91 -7.95 0.54
C PRO A 115 -11.29 -6.76 -0.35
N GLY A 116 -12.03 -7.07 -1.42
CA GLY A 116 -12.53 -6.07 -2.36
C GLY A 116 -13.65 -5.20 -1.79
N SER A 117 -14.54 -4.74 -2.66
CA SER A 117 -15.60 -3.79 -2.31
C SER A 117 -17.02 -4.27 -2.59
N ALA A 118 -17.19 -5.58 -2.80
CA ALA A 118 -18.51 -6.18 -3.01
C ALA A 118 -19.36 -6.20 -1.72
N ASN A 119 -18.71 -6.48 -0.58
CA ASN A 119 -19.39 -6.68 0.70
C ASN A 119 -19.28 -5.41 1.56
N LEU A 120 -20.31 -5.12 2.38
CA LEU A 120 -20.31 -3.99 3.32
C LEU A 120 -19.20 -4.14 4.36
N VAL A 121 -19.07 -5.35 4.93
CA VAL A 121 -17.92 -5.73 5.76
C VAL A 121 -17.22 -6.88 5.02
N GLY A 122 -16.10 -6.56 4.37
CA GLY A 122 -15.40 -7.50 3.48
C GLY A 122 -14.55 -8.54 4.21
N GLY A 123 -14.20 -8.27 5.47
CA GLY A 123 -13.31 -9.13 6.27
C GLY A 123 -12.03 -8.41 6.67
N ILE A 124 -11.02 -9.20 6.99
CA ILE A 124 -9.78 -8.76 7.62
C ILE A 124 -8.64 -8.70 6.60
N GLY A 125 -8.01 -7.54 6.48
CA GLY A 125 -6.80 -7.36 5.68
C GLY A 125 -5.54 -7.87 6.38
N SER A 126 -4.45 -7.99 5.62
CA SER A 126 -3.14 -8.43 6.08
C SER A 126 -2.03 -7.58 5.47
N VAL A 127 -0.84 -7.58 6.07
CA VAL A 127 0.37 -6.99 5.49
C VAL A 127 1.36 -8.13 5.21
N VAL A 128 1.84 -8.21 3.98
CA VAL A 128 2.67 -9.32 3.50
C VAL A 128 3.91 -8.83 2.78
N LYS A 129 4.94 -9.68 2.78
CA LYS A 129 6.08 -9.62 1.86
C LYS A 129 5.68 -10.29 0.55
N LEU A 130 6.05 -9.70 -0.59
CA LEU A 130 5.55 -10.14 -1.89
C LEU A 130 6.36 -11.29 -2.51
N VAL A 131 7.68 -11.32 -2.35
CA VAL A 131 8.54 -12.27 -3.09
C VAL A 131 9.70 -12.81 -2.26
N GLY A 132 9.85 -14.14 -2.23
CA GLY A 132 10.97 -14.81 -1.59
C GLY A 132 10.58 -15.53 -0.31
N SER A 133 10.23 -14.80 0.75
CA SER A 133 9.93 -15.40 2.06
C SER A 133 8.48 -15.84 2.25
N ASN A 134 7.54 -15.36 1.41
CA ASN A 134 6.10 -15.53 1.60
C ASN A 134 5.64 -15.15 3.03
N GLU A 135 6.34 -14.19 3.64
CA GLU A 135 6.12 -13.82 5.03
C GLU A 135 4.88 -12.95 5.18
N VAL A 136 4.04 -13.31 6.15
CA VAL A 136 2.95 -12.46 6.64
C VAL A 136 3.49 -11.60 7.79
N LEU A 137 3.65 -10.29 7.56
CA LEU A 137 4.14 -9.34 8.57
C LEU A 137 3.10 -9.06 9.64
N VAL A 138 1.86 -8.84 9.20
CA VAL A 138 0.71 -8.60 10.08
C VAL A 138 -0.45 -9.39 9.52
N ARG A 139 -0.88 -10.41 10.26
CA ARG A 139 -1.94 -11.31 9.81
C ARG A 139 -3.31 -10.61 9.79
N GLU A 140 -3.64 -9.90 10.85
CA GLU A 140 -4.90 -9.18 11.01
C GLU A 140 -4.57 -7.69 11.12
N SER A 141 -4.52 -7.00 9.98
CA SER A 141 -4.01 -5.62 9.90
C SER A 141 -5.11 -4.56 9.98
N CYS A 142 -6.30 -4.86 9.45
CA CYS A 142 -7.42 -3.94 9.41
C CYS A 142 -8.75 -4.66 9.12
N LEU A 143 -9.88 -4.04 9.47
CA LEU A 143 -11.20 -4.42 8.97
C LEU A 143 -11.51 -3.63 7.69
N LYS A 144 -11.87 -4.33 6.60
CA LYS A 144 -12.34 -3.70 5.36
C LYS A 144 -13.85 -3.46 5.42
N VAL A 145 -14.24 -2.20 5.26
CA VAL A 145 -15.64 -1.75 5.09
C VAL A 145 -15.79 -1.10 3.71
N SER A 146 -16.93 -1.30 3.06
CA SER A 146 -17.21 -0.71 1.75
C SER A 146 -18.57 -0.04 1.71
N LEU A 147 -18.59 1.15 1.11
CA LEU A 147 -19.79 1.98 0.93
C LEU A 147 -19.99 2.28 -0.56
N GLY A 148 -21.13 2.87 -0.92
CA GLY A 148 -21.40 3.35 -2.28
C GLY A 148 -21.97 2.31 -3.26
N GLU A 149 -21.73 2.55 -4.55
CA GLU A 149 -22.41 1.84 -5.64
C GLU A 149 -22.13 0.33 -5.68
N ASN A 150 -20.93 -0.11 -5.28
CA ASN A 150 -20.54 -1.53 -5.39
C ASN A 150 -21.43 -2.41 -4.51
N VAL A 151 -21.54 -2.06 -3.22
CA VAL A 151 -22.30 -2.84 -2.24
C VAL A 151 -23.80 -2.73 -2.51
N THR A 152 -24.28 -1.53 -2.85
CA THR A 152 -25.71 -1.32 -3.15
C THR A 152 -26.16 -2.08 -4.39
N LYS A 153 -25.33 -2.15 -5.44
CA LYS A 153 -25.61 -2.94 -6.65
C LYS A 153 -25.52 -4.45 -6.40
N GLU A 154 -24.47 -4.91 -5.70
CA GLU A 154 -24.27 -6.34 -5.42
C GLU A 154 -25.43 -6.93 -4.61
N HIS A 155 -25.95 -6.18 -3.62
CA HIS A 155 -27.00 -6.66 -2.72
C HIS A 155 -28.41 -6.14 -3.05
N GLY A 156 -28.55 -5.28 -4.07
CA GLY A 156 -29.84 -4.67 -4.42
C GLY A 156 -30.44 -3.82 -3.30
N MET A 157 -29.59 -3.16 -2.51
CA MET A 157 -29.99 -2.41 -1.30
C MET A 157 -29.90 -0.90 -1.51
N GLY A 158 -30.81 -0.15 -0.88
CA GLY A 158 -30.72 1.31 -0.79
C GLY A 158 -29.70 1.77 0.26
N ARG A 159 -29.24 3.02 0.15
CA ARG A 159 -28.26 3.62 1.07
C ARG A 159 -28.71 3.62 2.54
N GLU A 160 -30.00 3.85 2.81
CA GLU A 160 -30.52 3.83 4.19
C GLU A 160 -30.45 2.42 4.81
N ASN A 161 -30.88 1.39 4.07
CA ASN A 161 -30.76 0.01 4.56
C ASN A 161 -29.29 -0.38 4.77
N LEU A 162 -28.39 0.08 3.89
CA LEU A 162 -26.95 -0.17 4.04
C LEU A 162 -26.41 0.47 5.33
N ARG A 163 -26.84 1.70 5.61
CA ARG A 163 -26.50 2.44 6.83
C ARG A 163 -27.00 1.71 8.08
N GLU A 164 -28.25 1.25 8.10
CA GLU A 164 -28.80 0.48 9.22
C GLU A 164 -27.95 -0.77 9.52
N VAL A 165 -27.70 -1.60 8.50
CA VAL A 165 -26.88 -2.81 8.65
C VAL A 165 -25.47 -2.49 9.15
N LEU A 166 -24.87 -1.41 8.65
CA LEU A 166 -23.54 -0.98 9.09
C LEU A 166 -23.52 -0.63 10.59
N PHE A 167 -24.45 0.22 11.04
CA PHE A 167 -24.49 0.63 12.44
C PHE A 167 -24.88 -0.52 13.37
N ASP A 168 -25.76 -1.43 12.94
CA ASP A 168 -26.10 -2.64 13.70
C ASP A 168 -24.90 -3.56 13.85
N PHE A 169 -24.15 -3.79 12.77
CA PHE A 169 -22.90 -4.55 12.83
C PHE A 169 -21.90 -3.94 13.83
N PHE A 170 -21.67 -2.63 13.76
CA PHE A 170 -20.76 -1.97 14.69
C PHE A 170 -21.30 -2.00 16.13
N ASN A 171 -22.61 -1.88 16.36
CA ASN A 171 -23.20 -2.01 17.69
C ASN A 171 -22.95 -3.41 18.28
N GLU A 172 -23.08 -4.46 17.47
CA GLU A 172 -22.95 -5.85 17.94
C GLU A 172 -21.48 -6.28 18.09
N LYS A 173 -20.61 -5.85 17.18
CA LYS A 173 -19.22 -6.37 17.07
C LYS A 173 -18.15 -5.40 17.54
N PHE A 174 -18.49 -4.23 18.08
CA PHE A 174 -17.53 -3.17 18.43
C PHE A 174 -16.34 -3.69 19.25
N ASP A 175 -16.59 -4.46 20.30
CA ASP A 175 -15.54 -4.95 21.21
C ASP A 175 -14.49 -5.81 20.49
N VAL A 176 -14.90 -6.54 19.45
CA VAL A 176 -14.01 -7.41 18.66
C VAL A 176 -13.17 -6.59 17.68
N ILE A 177 -13.76 -5.56 17.06
CA ILE A 177 -13.13 -4.83 15.95
C ILE A 177 -12.44 -3.52 16.38
N SER A 178 -12.70 -3.03 17.59
CA SER A 178 -12.23 -1.74 18.08
C SER A 178 -10.70 -1.61 18.18
N CYS A 179 -9.98 -2.73 18.28
CA CYS A 179 -8.53 -2.76 18.35
C CYS A 179 -7.84 -2.61 16.99
N MET A 180 -8.59 -2.72 15.89
CA MET A 180 -8.05 -2.71 14.54
C MET A 180 -8.34 -1.39 13.81
N PRO A 181 -7.44 -0.93 12.93
CA PRO A 181 -7.78 0.10 11.95
C PRO A 181 -8.95 -0.33 11.06
N ILE A 182 -9.86 0.59 10.78
CA ILE A 182 -10.97 0.39 9.84
C ILE A 182 -10.62 1.07 8.52
N ARG A 183 -10.62 0.31 7.43
CA ARG A 183 -10.36 0.82 6.07
C ARG A 183 -11.64 0.88 5.29
N VAL A 184 -12.04 2.09 4.87
CA VAL A 184 -13.35 2.33 4.27
C VAL A 184 -13.21 2.67 2.80
N HIS A 185 -13.69 1.79 1.92
CA HIS A 185 -13.90 2.09 0.51
C HIS A 185 -15.08 3.06 0.35
N CYS A 186 -14.80 4.26 -0.13
CA CYS A 186 -15.83 5.28 -0.37
C CYS A 186 -15.43 6.19 -1.54
N HIS A 187 -16.39 6.49 -2.41
CA HIS A 187 -16.18 7.39 -3.55
C HIS A 187 -16.95 8.69 -3.41
N SER A 188 -18.27 8.63 -3.16
CA SER A 188 -19.12 9.82 -3.13
C SER A 188 -18.99 10.60 -1.82
N LYS A 189 -19.37 11.88 -1.85
CA LYS A 189 -19.39 12.74 -0.65
C LYS A 189 -20.32 12.18 0.43
N GLU A 190 -21.45 11.55 0.06
CA GLU A 190 -22.36 10.98 1.05
C GLU A 190 -21.75 9.77 1.76
N ASP A 191 -21.01 8.93 1.03
CA ASP A 191 -20.33 7.77 1.60
C ASP A 191 -19.18 8.21 2.53
N ILE A 192 -18.44 9.25 2.14
CA ILE A 192 -17.38 9.85 2.97
C ILE A 192 -17.99 10.40 4.26
N LEU A 193 -19.08 11.18 4.19
CA LEU A 193 -19.75 11.72 5.39
C LEU A 193 -20.26 10.61 6.30
N LEU A 194 -20.83 9.52 5.76
CA LEU A 194 -21.23 8.35 6.54
C LEU A 194 -20.03 7.70 7.25
N ALA A 195 -18.90 7.56 6.58
CA ALA A 195 -17.67 7.03 7.18
C ALA A 195 -17.16 7.94 8.32
N LEU A 196 -17.17 9.27 8.12
CA LEU A 196 -16.77 10.23 9.16
C LEU A 196 -17.72 10.21 10.37
N GLU A 197 -19.01 10.04 10.15
CA GLU A 197 -19.98 9.86 11.22
C GLU A 197 -19.71 8.58 12.03
N LEU A 198 -19.47 7.46 11.33
CA LEU A 198 -19.11 6.19 11.95
C LEU A 198 -17.85 6.33 12.81
N LYS A 199 -16.81 6.99 12.29
CA LYS A 199 -15.60 7.32 13.05
C LYS A 199 -15.92 8.12 14.29
N GLY A 200 -16.72 9.17 14.19
CA GLY A 200 -17.07 10.04 15.32
C GLY A 200 -17.82 9.29 16.42
N LYS A 201 -18.80 8.46 16.03
CA LYS A 201 -19.64 7.69 16.97
C LYS A 201 -18.83 6.67 17.76
N TYR A 202 -17.95 5.93 17.09
CA TYR A 202 -17.22 4.80 17.69
C TYR A 202 -15.74 5.11 17.98
N LYS A 203 -15.28 6.34 17.74
CA LYS A 203 -13.89 6.81 17.93
C LYS A 203 -12.85 5.92 17.23
N LEU A 204 -13.15 5.55 15.99
CA LEU A 204 -12.36 4.57 15.23
C LEU A 204 -11.04 5.14 14.73
N ASN A 205 -9.99 4.31 14.78
CA ASN A 205 -8.83 4.50 13.93
C ASN A 205 -9.25 4.15 12.50
N MET A 206 -9.26 5.13 11.59
CA MET A 206 -9.90 4.99 10.29
C MET A 206 -9.04 5.55 9.17
N ILE A 207 -9.00 4.81 8.07
CA ILE A 207 -8.35 5.15 6.81
C ILE A 207 -9.43 5.13 5.73
N LEU A 208 -9.58 6.24 5.02
CA LEU A 208 -10.47 6.32 3.88
C LEU A 208 -9.73 5.93 2.61
N GLU A 209 -10.40 5.19 1.72
CA GLU A 209 -9.83 4.64 0.50
C GLU A 209 -10.54 5.25 -0.71
N HIS A 210 -9.79 5.55 -1.76
CA HIS A 210 -10.20 6.19 -3.03
C HIS A 210 -10.61 7.66 -2.89
N LEU A 211 -11.66 7.96 -2.13
CA LEU A 211 -12.20 9.29 -1.87
C LEU A 211 -12.45 10.14 -3.13
N THR A 212 -13.09 9.61 -4.18
CA THR A 212 -13.20 10.33 -5.46
C THR A 212 -13.79 11.75 -5.34
N GLU A 213 -14.77 11.94 -4.45
CA GLU A 213 -15.36 13.23 -4.10
C GLU A 213 -14.78 13.90 -2.86
N GLY A 214 -13.69 13.36 -2.29
CA GLY A 214 -13.05 13.91 -1.09
C GLY A 214 -12.56 15.34 -1.27
N HIS A 215 -12.36 15.79 -2.52
CA HIS A 215 -12.01 17.18 -2.83
C HIS A 215 -13.12 18.18 -2.47
N LEU A 216 -14.36 17.71 -2.27
CA LEU A 216 -15.49 18.51 -1.81
C LEU A 216 -15.58 18.59 -0.27
N LEU A 217 -14.80 17.78 0.44
CA LEU A 217 -14.91 17.57 1.89
C LEU A 217 -13.55 17.68 2.59
N ILE A 218 -12.63 18.50 2.07
CA ILE A 218 -11.25 18.58 2.55
C ILE A 218 -11.20 18.98 4.04
N ASP A 219 -12.03 19.95 4.44
CA ASP A 219 -12.04 20.46 5.80
C ASP A 219 -12.61 19.42 6.77
N GLU A 220 -13.71 18.76 6.40
CA GLU A 220 -14.35 17.70 7.18
C GLU A 220 -13.41 16.49 7.35
N ILE A 221 -12.74 16.07 6.27
CA ILE A 221 -11.77 14.97 6.30
C ILE A 221 -10.63 15.33 7.25
N ARG A 222 -10.05 16.52 7.12
CA ARG A 222 -8.97 17.00 7.99
C ARG A 222 -9.41 17.06 9.46
N GLU A 223 -10.55 17.66 9.74
CA GLU A 223 -11.07 17.85 11.10
C GLU A 223 -11.41 16.54 11.80
N SER A 224 -11.83 15.53 11.04
CA SER A 224 -12.09 14.21 11.59
C SER A 224 -10.83 13.49 12.07
N GLY A 225 -9.65 13.83 11.52
CA GLY A 225 -8.39 13.13 11.80
C GLY A 225 -8.33 11.70 11.25
N VAL A 226 -9.02 11.43 10.13
CA VAL A 226 -8.78 10.21 9.34
C VAL A 226 -7.44 10.27 8.61
N LYS A 227 -6.94 9.10 8.25
CA LYS A 227 -5.89 8.95 7.23
C LYS A 227 -6.54 8.67 5.87
N ALA A 228 -5.78 8.76 4.78
CA ALA A 228 -6.30 8.50 3.45
C ALA A 228 -5.34 7.66 2.59
N VAL A 229 -5.90 6.89 1.67
CA VAL A 229 -5.18 6.34 0.52
C VAL A 229 -5.99 6.64 -0.73
N THR A 230 -5.37 7.39 -1.66
CA THR A 230 -6.02 7.82 -2.90
C THR A 230 -5.60 6.96 -4.09
N GLY A 231 -6.32 7.10 -5.21
CA GLY A 231 -6.13 6.26 -6.39
C GLY A 231 -7.21 5.17 -6.50
N PRO A 232 -7.12 4.31 -7.53
CA PRO A 232 -6.12 4.32 -8.60
C PRO A 232 -6.26 5.52 -9.55
N PHE A 233 -5.18 5.94 -10.21
CA PHE A 233 -5.17 7.18 -11.04
C PHE A 233 -5.38 6.96 -12.54
N PHE A 234 -5.21 5.72 -13.01
CA PHE A 234 -5.24 5.34 -14.44
C PHE A 234 -6.50 4.56 -14.78
N VAL A 235 -7.64 5.06 -14.32
CA VAL A 235 -8.96 4.45 -14.55
C VAL A 235 -9.85 5.38 -15.37
N GLY A 236 -10.79 4.77 -16.10
CA GLY A 236 -11.94 5.49 -16.65
C GLY A 236 -12.90 5.95 -15.55
N ARG A 237 -14.14 6.29 -15.93
CA ARG A 237 -15.22 6.63 -14.98
C ARG A 237 -16.37 5.63 -15.12
N PRO A 238 -16.21 4.38 -14.64
CA PRO A 238 -17.20 3.33 -14.84
C PRO A 238 -18.48 3.49 -14.00
N LYS A 239 -18.43 4.32 -12.93
CA LYS A 239 -19.53 4.52 -11.97
C LYS A 239 -19.90 6.00 -11.87
N LEU A 240 -21.14 6.30 -11.48
CA LEU A 240 -21.60 7.69 -11.34
C LEU A 240 -20.85 8.41 -10.22
N GLU A 241 -20.57 7.72 -9.11
CA GLU A 241 -19.75 8.21 -7.98
C GLU A 241 -18.30 8.57 -8.39
N MET A 242 -17.86 8.18 -9.59
CA MET A 242 -16.55 8.55 -10.13
C MET A 242 -16.59 9.72 -11.13
N ALA A 243 -17.77 10.30 -11.37
CA ALA A 243 -17.97 11.35 -12.38
C ALA A 243 -17.16 12.62 -12.11
N SER A 244 -16.87 12.91 -10.85
CA SER A 244 -16.21 14.12 -10.33
C SER A 244 -14.73 13.90 -9.98
N LEU A 245 -14.11 12.83 -10.49
CA LEU A 245 -12.70 12.51 -10.21
C LEU A 245 -11.76 13.70 -10.42
N ASP A 246 -11.08 14.08 -9.33
CA ASP A 246 -10.11 15.17 -9.27
C ASP A 246 -8.69 14.62 -9.18
N ARG A 247 -7.87 14.87 -10.21
CA ARG A 247 -6.46 14.44 -10.27
C ARG A 247 -5.57 15.13 -9.23
N GLN A 248 -6.03 16.22 -8.63
CA GLN A 248 -5.28 16.95 -7.60
C GLN A 248 -5.68 16.56 -6.17
N LEU A 249 -6.59 15.59 -5.98
CA LEU A 249 -7.10 15.20 -4.67
C LEU A 249 -5.97 14.87 -3.67
N THR A 250 -4.99 14.06 -4.07
CA THR A 250 -3.85 13.68 -3.21
C THR A 250 -3.10 14.92 -2.72
N ARG A 251 -2.85 15.89 -3.61
CA ARG A 251 -2.21 17.16 -3.25
C ARG A 251 -3.06 17.99 -2.30
N LYS A 252 -4.37 18.09 -2.55
CA LYS A 252 -5.30 18.89 -1.72
C LYS A 252 -5.35 18.34 -0.28
N LEU A 253 -5.49 17.03 -0.13
CA LEU A 253 -5.48 16.36 1.17
C LEU A 253 -4.13 16.51 1.88
N LEU A 254 -3.02 16.35 1.16
CA LEU A 254 -1.69 16.56 1.71
C LEU A 254 -1.50 18.00 2.24
N VAL A 255 -1.88 19.02 1.45
CA VAL A 255 -1.76 20.44 1.84
C VAL A 255 -2.66 20.75 3.05
N ALA A 256 -3.81 20.09 3.16
CA ALA A 256 -4.69 20.21 4.32
C ALA A 256 -4.14 19.54 5.59
N GLY A 257 -3.03 18.80 5.50
CA GLY A 257 -2.39 18.12 6.63
C GLY A 257 -2.90 16.71 6.91
N VAL A 258 -3.61 16.10 5.96
CA VAL A 258 -4.07 14.70 6.07
C VAL A 258 -2.89 13.76 5.86
N GLU A 259 -2.70 12.79 6.78
CA GLU A 259 -1.75 11.70 6.57
C GLU A 259 -2.27 10.80 5.44
N ILE A 260 -1.51 10.73 4.34
CA ILE A 260 -2.01 10.17 3.08
C ILE A 260 -0.93 9.42 2.32
N SER A 261 -1.34 8.33 1.67
CA SER A 261 -0.60 7.61 0.63
C SER A 261 -1.47 7.44 -0.64
N PHE A 262 -1.00 6.66 -1.60
CA PHE A 262 -1.77 6.28 -2.78
C PHE A 262 -1.51 4.84 -3.20
N MET A 263 -2.41 4.30 -4.02
CA MET A 263 -2.46 2.87 -4.36
C MET A 263 -2.50 2.62 -5.87
N THR A 264 -2.18 1.39 -6.25
CA THR A 264 -2.50 0.82 -7.58
C THR A 264 -3.90 0.22 -7.64
N ASP A 265 -4.46 -0.21 -6.50
CA ASP A 265 -5.76 -0.89 -6.43
C ASP A 265 -5.82 -2.14 -7.32
N TYR A 266 -4.71 -2.89 -7.42
CA TYR A 266 -4.64 -4.10 -8.24
C TYR A 266 -5.85 -5.02 -7.95
N PRO A 267 -6.57 -5.51 -8.99
CA PRO A 267 -6.17 -5.54 -10.41
C PRO A 267 -6.56 -4.31 -11.25
N SER A 268 -7.14 -3.25 -10.66
CA SER A 268 -7.54 -2.04 -11.41
C SER A 268 -6.39 -1.45 -12.22
N ASN A 269 -5.23 -1.28 -11.59
CA ASN A 269 -3.97 -1.06 -12.28
C ASN A 269 -3.00 -2.20 -11.94
N PRO A 270 -2.15 -2.64 -12.88
CA PRO A 270 -1.02 -3.50 -12.60
C PRO A 270 -0.16 -2.95 -11.46
N PRO A 271 0.38 -3.83 -10.60
CA PRO A 271 0.98 -3.42 -9.34
C PRO A 271 2.39 -2.82 -9.53
N ASP A 272 3.04 -3.09 -10.66
CA ASP A 272 4.28 -2.45 -11.11
C ASP A 272 4.07 -0.96 -11.49
N MET A 273 2.81 -0.53 -11.65
CA MET A 273 2.47 0.87 -11.91
C MET A 273 2.52 1.76 -10.67
N LEU A 274 2.89 1.27 -9.48
CA LEU A 274 3.00 2.12 -8.28
C LEU A 274 4.00 3.28 -8.49
N LYS A 275 5.10 3.03 -9.21
CA LYS A 275 6.05 4.09 -9.62
C LYS A 275 5.43 5.05 -10.63
N ILE A 276 4.56 4.58 -11.52
CA ILE A 276 3.87 5.45 -12.47
C ILE A 276 2.83 6.33 -11.74
N ALA A 277 2.16 5.80 -10.72
CA ALA A 277 1.32 6.57 -9.81
C ALA A 277 2.11 7.65 -9.06
N LEU A 278 3.33 7.33 -8.59
CA LEU A 278 4.27 8.31 -8.03
C LEU A 278 4.53 9.49 -8.99
N LEU A 279 4.83 9.21 -10.26
CA LEU A 279 5.05 10.26 -11.26
C LEU A 279 3.78 11.11 -11.50
N GLU A 280 2.61 10.48 -11.51
CA GLU A 280 1.34 11.17 -11.72
C GLU A 280 1.01 12.11 -10.54
N VAL A 281 1.20 11.71 -9.29
CA VAL A 281 0.95 12.62 -8.16
C VAL A 281 1.95 13.77 -8.10
N ILE A 282 3.21 13.54 -8.49
CA ILE A 282 4.23 14.59 -8.61
C ILE A 282 3.82 15.61 -9.68
N LYS A 283 3.39 15.12 -10.84
CA LYS A 283 2.87 15.96 -11.93
C LYS A 283 1.66 16.80 -11.49
N ASN A 284 0.83 16.28 -10.59
CA ASN A 284 -0.30 17.00 -10.01
C ASN A 284 0.08 17.87 -8.80
N GLY A 285 1.38 18.06 -8.52
CA GLY A 285 1.92 19.06 -7.60
C GLY A 285 2.22 18.57 -6.19
N VAL A 286 2.31 17.25 -5.97
CA VAL A 286 2.90 16.69 -4.75
C VAL A 286 4.44 16.81 -4.83
N PRO A 287 5.14 17.30 -3.79
CA PRO A 287 6.61 17.36 -3.80
C PRO A 287 7.25 15.97 -3.94
N LYS A 288 8.31 15.85 -4.77
CA LYS A 288 8.97 14.57 -5.11
C LYS A 288 9.28 13.68 -3.90
N MET A 289 10.00 14.21 -2.91
CA MET A 289 10.38 13.43 -1.72
C MET A 289 9.18 13.05 -0.85
N LYS A 290 8.13 13.88 -0.84
CA LYS A 290 6.91 13.53 -0.13
C LYS A 290 6.12 12.44 -0.86
N ALA A 291 6.08 12.47 -2.18
CA ALA A 291 5.50 11.39 -2.97
C ALA A 291 6.31 10.08 -2.83
N PHE A 292 7.64 10.16 -2.71
CA PHE A 292 8.49 9.01 -2.42
C PHE A 292 8.18 8.40 -1.04
N ASP A 293 8.02 9.23 0.00
CA ASP A 293 7.57 8.80 1.32
C ASP A 293 6.21 8.05 1.24
N MET A 294 5.29 8.51 0.40
CA MET A 294 3.96 7.90 0.19
C MET A 294 3.98 6.51 -0.47
N ILE A 295 5.12 6.03 -0.96
CA ILE A 295 5.27 4.64 -1.46
C ILE A 295 6.37 3.87 -0.71
N THR A 296 6.90 4.43 0.37
CA THR A 296 7.96 3.83 1.19
C THR A 296 7.55 3.92 2.67
N LEU A 297 8.24 4.74 3.47
CA LEU A 297 8.06 4.81 4.91
C LEU A 297 6.67 5.33 5.31
N GLY A 298 6.08 6.23 4.54
CA GLY A 298 4.71 6.73 4.75
C GLY A 298 3.67 5.62 4.66
N SER A 299 3.74 4.79 3.63
CA SER A 299 2.87 3.62 3.51
C SER A 299 3.16 2.56 4.57
N ALA A 300 4.42 2.34 4.92
CA ALA A 300 4.78 1.44 6.03
C ALA A 300 4.18 1.93 7.38
N ARG A 301 4.17 3.25 7.63
CA ARG A 301 3.54 3.84 8.83
C ARG A 301 2.03 3.69 8.81
N LEU A 302 1.40 3.90 7.66
CA LEU A 302 -0.04 3.73 7.48
C LEU A 302 -0.47 2.28 7.75
N LEU A 303 0.35 1.31 7.31
CA LEU A 303 0.13 -0.13 7.51
C LEU A 303 0.61 -0.65 8.89
N GLY A 304 1.25 0.18 9.71
CA GLY A 304 1.74 -0.23 11.04
C GLY A 304 2.96 -1.15 11.04
N VAL A 305 3.79 -1.10 9.99
CA VAL A 305 5.01 -1.94 9.82
C VAL A 305 6.28 -1.12 9.60
N ALA A 306 6.25 0.18 9.93
CA ALA A 306 7.37 1.11 9.73
C ALA A 306 8.61 0.79 10.58
N ASP A 307 8.49 -0.03 11.62
CA ASP A 307 9.61 -0.56 12.40
C ASP A 307 10.40 -1.63 11.64
N ARG A 308 9.81 -2.24 10.60
CA ARG A 308 10.42 -3.31 9.82
C ARG A 308 10.82 -2.92 8.41
N VAL A 309 10.05 -2.08 7.71
CA VAL A 309 10.22 -1.80 6.27
C VAL A 309 10.00 -0.32 5.92
N GLY A 310 10.19 0.02 4.65
CA GLY A 310 9.93 1.37 4.10
C GLY A 310 11.09 2.36 4.21
N SER A 311 12.21 1.97 4.83
CA SER A 311 13.46 2.73 4.84
C SER A 311 14.65 1.79 5.06
N LEU A 312 15.85 2.24 4.71
CA LEU A 312 17.09 1.49 4.89
C LEU A 312 17.76 1.85 6.22
N GLU A 313 17.11 1.59 7.34
CA GLU A 313 17.62 1.94 8.69
C GLU A 313 18.11 0.70 9.46
N VAL A 314 19.07 0.89 10.36
CA VAL A 314 19.61 -0.21 11.19
C VAL A 314 18.49 -0.90 11.98
N GLY A 315 18.48 -2.23 11.96
CA GLY A 315 17.47 -3.08 12.60
C GLY A 315 16.27 -3.45 11.70
N LYS A 316 16.06 -2.72 10.60
CA LYS A 316 15.01 -3.01 9.62
C LYS A 316 15.38 -4.20 8.74
N ASP A 317 14.36 -4.78 8.11
CA ASP A 317 14.56 -5.80 7.09
C ASP A 317 15.36 -5.21 5.93
N ALA A 318 16.31 -5.98 5.42
CA ALA A 318 17.12 -5.57 4.28
C ALA A 318 16.38 -5.76 2.95
N ASP A 319 15.28 -5.04 2.78
CA ASP A 319 14.52 -4.97 1.53
C ASP A 319 15.10 -3.85 0.67
N ILE A 320 15.94 -4.23 -0.29
CA ILE A 320 16.76 -3.31 -1.07
C ILE A 320 16.40 -3.46 -2.54
N VAL A 321 16.18 -2.34 -3.22
CA VAL A 321 15.91 -2.31 -4.66
C VAL A 321 16.94 -1.42 -5.34
N ILE A 322 17.54 -1.96 -6.39
CA ILE A 322 18.51 -1.26 -7.22
C ILE A 322 17.77 -0.69 -8.42
N HIS A 323 17.81 0.62 -8.55
CA HIS A 323 17.22 1.37 -9.65
C HIS A 323 18.32 1.86 -10.59
N SER A 324 18.08 1.81 -11.90
CA SER A 324 19.05 2.32 -12.89
C SER A 324 19.20 3.83 -12.86
N HIS A 325 18.14 4.56 -12.47
CA HIS A 325 18.11 6.02 -12.41
C HIS A 325 17.33 6.49 -11.16
N SER A 326 17.04 7.79 -11.06
CA SER A 326 16.14 8.27 -10.01
C SER A 326 14.75 7.64 -10.16
N PRO A 327 14.05 7.27 -9.06
CA PRO A 327 12.67 6.75 -9.13
C PRO A 327 11.68 7.78 -9.70
N PHE A 328 12.09 9.05 -9.84
CA PHE A 328 11.29 10.13 -10.43
C PHE A 328 11.42 10.23 -11.95
N GLU A 329 12.22 9.36 -12.57
CA GLU A 329 12.41 9.34 -14.01
C GLU A 329 11.57 8.22 -14.63
N TYR A 330 10.87 8.51 -15.72
CA TYR A 330 10.06 7.51 -16.41
C TYR A 330 10.91 6.36 -16.97
N MET A 331 12.13 6.67 -17.43
CA MET A 331 13.05 5.69 -18.02
C MET A 331 13.76 4.82 -16.98
N ASP A 332 13.58 5.11 -15.68
CA ASP A 332 14.11 4.30 -14.62
C ASP A 332 13.57 2.86 -14.69
N ARG A 333 14.42 1.91 -14.29
CA ARG A 333 14.13 0.48 -14.28
C ARG A 333 14.65 -0.13 -13.00
N VAL A 334 13.88 -1.04 -12.44
CA VAL A 334 14.34 -1.95 -11.40
C VAL A 334 15.34 -2.92 -12.02
N MET A 335 16.55 -2.95 -11.45
CA MET A 335 17.66 -3.77 -11.91
C MET A 335 17.78 -5.03 -11.08
N GLU A 336 17.68 -4.88 -9.76
CA GLU A 336 17.78 -5.97 -8.80
C GLU A 336 16.88 -5.70 -7.60
N VAL A 337 16.33 -6.76 -7.03
CA VAL A 337 15.53 -6.73 -5.79
C VAL A 337 16.15 -7.70 -4.82
N TYR A 338 16.26 -7.28 -3.57
CA TYR A 338 16.70 -8.10 -2.45
C TYR A 338 15.62 -8.05 -1.37
N GLU A 339 15.16 -9.20 -0.93
CA GLU A 339 14.30 -9.31 0.26
C GLU A 339 15.14 -9.90 1.38
N LYS A 340 15.21 -9.22 2.54
CA LYS A 340 16.07 -9.65 3.65
C LYS A 340 17.49 -9.99 3.19
N GLY A 341 18.07 -9.17 2.32
CA GLY A 341 19.42 -9.35 1.79
C GLY A 341 19.62 -10.52 0.83
N VAL A 342 18.56 -11.26 0.49
CA VAL A 342 18.61 -12.35 -0.50
C VAL A 342 18.11 -11.81 -1.83
N LYS A 343 18.93 -11.94 -2.89
CA LYS A 343 18.56 -11.49 -4.23
C LYS A 343 17.37 -12.32 -4.72
N ILE A 344 16.30 -11.65 -5.11
CA ILE A 344 15.15 -12.28 -5.75
C ILE A 344 15.47 -12.46 -7.23
N THR A 345 15.22 -13.65 -7.75
CA THR A 345 15.29 -13.97 -9.17
C THR A 345 13.92 -14.36 -9.66
N TRP A 346 13.73 -14.30 -10.99
CA TRP A 346 12.56 -14.95 -11.58
C TRP A 346 12.54 -16.41 -11.12
N PRO A 347 11.37 -16.91 -10.67
CA PRO A 347 11.20 -18.32 -10.42
C PRO A 347 11.45 -19.08 -11.72
N ASP A 348 12.00 -20.29 -11.61
CA ASP A 348 12.13 -21.22 -12.73
C ASP A 348 10.72 -21.71 -13.10
N ILE A 349 9.98 -20.90 -13.85
CA ILE A 349 8.63 -21.22 -14.33
C ILE A 349 8.71 -21.52 -15.82
N PHE A 350 9.50 -22.53 -16.21
CA PHE A 350 9.33 -23.28 -17.47
C PHE A 350 10.04 -24.63 -17.39
#